data_AF-A0AAD8ES95-F1
#
_entry.id   AF-A0AAD8ES95-F1
#
_cell.length_a   1.000
_cell.length_b   1.000
_cell.length_c   1.000
_cell.angle_alpha   90.00
_cell.angle_beta   90.00
_cell.angle_gamma   90.00
#
_symmetry.space_group_name_H-M   'P 1'
#
loop_
_entity.id
_entity.type
_entity.pdbx_description
1 polymer ?
#
loop_
_entity_poly.entity_id
_entity_poly.type
_entity_poly.pdbx_seq_one_letter_code
_entity_poly.pdbx_strand_id
1 'polypeptide(L)' 'RHLCPILRNKCDVASLVDRYFSTLYSNFSRVRPVLVRQARDLLVCTYHGNLMRFERDFCVLAAQLLEEVRSTADRKMSE' A
#
# COMPACT_ATOMS: atom_id res chain seq x y z
N ARG A 1 -0.56 -12.80 28.79
CA ARG A 1 0.34 -12.89 27.62
C ARG A 1 1.00 -11.53 27.44
N HIS A 2 2.15 -11.33 28.08
CA HIS A 2 2.95 -10.12 27.93
C HIS A 2 4.17 -10.42 27.06
N LEU A 3 4.15 -9.88 25.85
CA LEU A 3 5.28 -9.67 24.93
C LEU A 3 4.80 -8.56 23.99
N CYS A 4 5.44 -7.42 23.69
CA CYS A 4 6.64 -6.72 24.12
C CYS A 4 6.45 -5.30 23.52
N PRO A 5 6.67 -4.20 24.24
CA PRO A 5 6.69 -2.87 23.63
C PRO A 5 8.09 -2.63 23.03
N ILE A 6 8.14 -2.01 21.85
CA ILE A 6 9.35 -1.54 21.15
C ILE A 6 10.11 -2.63 20.36
N LEU A 7 9.77 -2.79 19.08
CA LEU A 7 10.79 -3.09 18.08
C LEU A 7 10.57 -2.20 16.85
N ARG A 8 11.07 -0.96 16.97
CA ARG A 8 11.82 -0.26 15.92
C ARG A 8 11.14 -0.23 14.55
N ASN A 9 10.40 0.84 14.25
CA ASN A 9 10.08 1.42 12.94
C ASN A 9 10.60 0.65 11.69
N LYS A 10 10.22 -0.62 11.56
CA LYS A 10 10.39 -1.40 10.35
C LYS A 10 9.19 -0.96 9.54
N CYS A 11 9.37 0.02 8.65
CA CYS A 11 8.50 0.06 7.48
C CYS A 11 8.49 -1.38 6.97
N ASP A 12 7.35 -2.05 7.09
CA ASP A 12 7.14 -3.36 6.54
C ASP A 12 6.10 -3.23 5.44
N VAL A 13 5.94 -4.28 4.64
CA VAL A 13 5.01 -4.23 3.50
C VAL A 13 3.59 -3.85 3.94
N ALA A 14 3.16 -4.29 5.12
CA ALA A 14 1.84 -3.97 5.64
C ALA A 14 1.69 -2.47 5.93
N SER A 15 2.70 -1.84 6.53
CA SER A 15 2.72 -0.40 6.79
C SER A 15 2.73 0.42 5.51
N LEU A 16 3.42 -0.03 4.45
CA LEU A 16 3.37 0.61 3.14
C LEU A 16 1.99 0.48 2.51
N VAL A 17 1.38 -0.71 2.58
CA VAL A 17 0.03 -0.94 2.06
C VAL A 17 -0.99 -0.03 2.78
N ASP A 18 -0.87 0.08 4.10
CA ASP A 18 -1.73 0.97 4.90
C ASP A 18 -1.51 2.44 4.55
N ARG A 19 -0.25 2.87 4.38
CA ARG A 19 0.09 4.26 4.06
C ARG A 19 -0.43 4.70 2.69
N TYR A 20 -0.23 3.88 1.66
CA TYR A 20 -0.45 4.29 0.27
C TYR A 20 -1.82 3.90 -0.28
N PHE A 21 -2.48 2.88 0.27
CA PHE A 21 -3.70 2.33 -0.32
C PHE A 21 -4.94 2.39 0.58
N SER A 22 -4.80 2.73 1.87
CA SER A 22 -5.95 2.73 2.79
C SER A 22 -7.09 3.66 2.38
N THR A 23 -6.77 4.84 1.85
CA THR A 23 -7.75 5.86 1.45
C THR A 23 -8.35 5.61 0.06
N LEU A 24 -7.78 4.68 -0.70
CA LEU A 24 -8.18 4.35 -2.07
C LEU A 24 -9.32 3.32 -2.11
N TYR A 25 -9.53 2.57 -1.02
CA TYR A 25 -10.57 1.54 -0.93
C TYR A 25 -11.56 1.85 0.20
N SER A 26 -12.85 1.99 -0.14
CA SER A 26 -13.93 2.20 0.84
C SER A 26 -14.04 1.07 1.88
N ASN A 27 -13.70 -0.16 1.51
CA ASN A 27 -13.70 -1.35 2.38
C ASN A 27 -12.28 -1.89 2.61
N PHE A 28 -11.31 -0.99 2.89
CA PHE A 28 -9.90 -1.34 3.00
C PHE A 28 -9.62 -2.52 3.95
N SER A 29 -10.29 -2.58 5.11
CA SER A 29 -10.09 -3.67 6.09
C SER A 29 -10.33 -5.08 5.51
N ARG A 30 -11.29 -5.22 4.59
CA ARG A 30 -11.63 -6.49 3.94
C ARG A 30 -10.59 -6.88 2.89
N VAL A 31 -10.06 -5.92 2.14
CA VAL A 31 -9.12 -6.16 1.03
C VAL A 31 -7.66 -6.16 1.48
N ARG A 32 -7.34 -5.54 2.63
CA ARG A 32 -5.99 -5.41 3.17
C ARG A 32 -5.20 -6.73 3.21
N PRO A 33 -5.74 -7.88 3.67
CA PRO A 33 -4.97 -9.13 3.69
C PRO A 33 -4.55 -9.60 2.30
N VAL A 34 -5.37 -9.32 1.27
CA VAL A 34 -5.04 -9.64 -0.13
C VAL A 34 -3.97 -8.69 -0.64
N LEU A 35 -4.12 -7.39 -0.43
CA LEU A 35 -3.14 -6.38 -0.84
C LEU A 35 -1.77 -6.61 -0.21
N VAL A 36 -1.71 -6.93 1.08
CA VAL A 36 -0.45 -7.22 1.78
C VAL A 36 0.22 -8.48 1.22
N ARG A 37 -0.53 -9.52 0.87
CA ARG A 37 0.04 -10.72 0.21
C ARG A 37 0.60 -10.38 -1.16
N GLN A 38 -0.18 -9.72 -2.00
CA GLN A 38 0.26 -9.33 -3.35
C GLN A 38 1.48 -8.40 -3.30
N ALA A 39 1.50 -7.43 -2.39
CA ALA A 39 2.64 -6.54 -2.21
C ALA A 39 3.89 -7.28 -1.70
N ARG A 40 3.73 -8.32 -0.88
CA ARG A 40 4.86 -9.18 -0.46
C ARG A 40 5.40 -10.00 -1.62
N ASP A 41 4.52 -10.61 -2.41
CA ASP A 41 4.90 -11.39 -3.58
C ASP A 41 5.66 -10.50 -4.58
N LEU A 42 5.15 -9.29 -4.82
CA LEU A 42 5.81 -8.31 -5.69
C LEU A 42 7.17 -7.85 -5.12
N LEU A 43 7.23 -7.55 -3.81
CA LEU A 43 8.47 -7.19 -3.13
C LEU A 43 9.54 -8.28 -3.30
N VAL A 44 9.17 -9.56 -3.13
CA VAL A 44 10.12 -10.68 -3.18
C VAL A 44 10.49 -11.00 -4.63
N CYS A 45 9.50 -11.19 -5.51
CA CYS A 45 9.72 -11.70 -6.85
C CYS A 45 10.27 -10.66 -7.83
N THR A 46 10.00 -9.37 -7.61
CA THR A 46 10.42 -8.30 -8.54
C THR A 46 11.46 -7.39 -7.90
N TYR A 47 11.28 -7.04 -6.64
CA TYR A 47 12.17 -6.12 -5.92
C TYR A 47 13.21 -6.83 -5.05
N HIS A 48 13.24 -8.18 -5.07
CA HIS A 48 14.24 -9.02 -4.38
C HIS A 48 14.36 -8.71 -2.88
N GLY A 49 13.24 -8.34 -2.23
CA GLY A 49 13.20 -7.96 -0.82
C GLY A 49 13.65 -6.54 -0.52
N ASN A 50 14.03 -5.73 -1.53
CA ASN A 50 14.44 -4.35 -1.33
C ASN A 50 13.22 -3.43 -1.12
N LEU A 51 12.90 -3.18 0.15
CA LEU A 51 11.73 -2.41 0.52
C LEU A 51 11.81 -0.93 0.11
N MET A 52 12.98 -0.30 0.20
CA MET A 52 13.16 1.10 -0.19
C MET A 52 12.88 1.29 -1.69
N ARG A 53 13.37 0.36 -2.50
CA ARG A 53 13.13 0.37 -3.95
C ARG A 53 11.67 0.10 -4.27
N PHE A 54 11.04 -0.84 -3.56
CA PHE A 54 9.61 -1.12 -3.70
C PHE A 54 8.74 0.10 -3.35
N GLU A 55 9.02 0.79 -2.23
CA GLU A 55 8.28 2.00 -1.85
C GLU A 55 8.41 3.09 -2.93
N ARG A 56 9.63 3.42 -3.33
CA ARG A 56 9.92 4.50 -4.28
C ARG A 56 9.43 4.20 -5.71
N ASP A 57 9.71 3.01 -6.21
CA ASP A 57 9.49 2.67 -7.62
C ASP A 57 8.11 2.04 -7.87
N PHE A 58 7.37 1.62 -6.83
CA PHE A 58 6.03 1.04 -6.96
C PHE A 58 4.99 1.78 -6.13
N CYS A 59 5.11 1.80 -4.79
CA CYS A 59 4.02 2.29 -3.93
C CYS A 59 3.69 3.77 -4.20
N VAL A 60 4.71 4.62 -4.31
CA VAL A 60 4.52 6.06 -4.59
C VAL A 60 3.82 6.27 -5.94
N LEU A 61 4.31 5.61 -7.00
CA LEU A 61 3.75 5.77 -8.34
C LEU A 61 2.33 5.20 -8.44
N ALA A 62 2.08 4.06 -7.82
CA ALA A 62 0.75 3.44 -7.79
C ALA A 62 -0.26 4.32 -7.06
N ALA A 63 0.13 4.92 -5.93
CA ALA A 63 -0.74 5.83 -5.20
C ALA A 63 -1.09 7.08 -6.02
N GLN A 64 -0.10 7.70 -6.67
CA GLN A 64 -0.32 8.86 -7.54
C GLN A 64 -1.29 8.54 -8.68
N LEU A 65 -1.06 7.45 -9.40
CA LEU A 65 -1.95 7.02 -10.49
C LEU A 65 -3.38 6.75 -10.00
N LEU A 66 -3.54 6.11 -8.85
CA LEU A 66 -4.86 5.81 -8.30
C LEU A 66 -5.57 7.06 -7.79
N GLU A 67 -4.85 8.03 -7.23
CA GLU A 67 -5.41 9.34 -6.88
C GLU A 67 -5.89 10.12 -8.12
N GLU A 68 -5.12 10.10 -9.21
CA GLU A 68 -5.53 10.71 -10.48
C GLU A 68 -6.79 10.06 -11.06
N VAL A 69 -6.85 8.72 -11.06
CA VAL A 69 -8.02 7.95 -11.50
C VAL A 69 -9.24 8.29 -10.65
N ARG A 70 -9.07 8.34 -9.31
CA ARG A 70 -10.15 8.73 -8.39
C ARG A 70 -10.64 10.15 -8.67
N SER A 71 -9.73 11.11 -8.77
CA SER A 71 -10.06 12.51 -9.08
C SER A 71 -10.82 12.64 -10.40
N THR A 72 -10.42 11.88 -11.42
CA THR A 72 -11.10 11.88 -12.73
C THR A 72 -12.48 11.24 -12.66
N ALA A 73 -12.64 10.16 -11.89
CA ALA A 73 -13.93 9.50 -11.68
C ALA A 73 -14.90 10.43 -10.92
N ASP A 74 -14.41 11.11 -9.87
CA ASP A 74 -15.21 12.04 -9.08
C ASP A 74 -15.69 13.24 -9.92
N ARG A 75 -14.87 13.75 -10.85
CA ARG A 75 -15.25 14.85 -11.76
C ARG A 75 -16.38 14.46 -12.71
N LYS A 76 -16.38 13.23 -13.21
CA LYS A 76 -17.41 12.73 -14.15
C LYS A 76 -18.76 12.48 -13.48
N MET A 77 -18.84 12.45 -12.16
CA MET A 77 -20.09 12.25 -11.41
C MET A 77 -20.84 13.58 -11.14
N SER A 78 -20.25 14.72 -11.53
CA SER A 78 -20.82 16.06 -11.30
C SER A 78 -21.22 16.80 -12.59
N GLU A 79 -21.13 16.15 -13.75
CA GLU A 79 -21.60 16.64 -15.06
C GLU A 79 -22.88 15.93 -15.52
#